data_AF-A0A7X2PQY9-F1
#
_entry.id   AF-A0A7X2PQY9-F1
#
_cell.length_a   1.000
_cell.length_b   1.000
_cell.length_c   1.000
_cell.angle_alpha   90.00
_cell.angle_beta   90.00
_cell.angle_gamma   90.00
#
_symmetry.space_group_name_H-M   'P 1'
#
loop_
_entity.id
_entity.type
_entity.pdbx_description
1 polymer ?
#
loop_
_entity_poly.entity_id
_entity_poly.type
_entity_poly.pdbx_seq_one_letter_code
_entity_poly.pdbx_strand_id
1 'polypeptide(L)'
;MIKNRLLHDVKNRGLSAWFLSAVFTAFYLVLYFTERLTPIAQAIGLDSKWTLYGALYTLAVTAGGIHVIRKYKHNRYQVIRTVTVIVIQATFAFSIPLLLKFFQHPEYYFSYFWPLKMEYLTPSYIFSLPLPFIIYSILGSALLVPILGVFFGKRWYCSWVCG
;
A
#
# COMPACT_ATOMS: atom_id res chain seq x y z
N MET A 1 11.64 -11.31 31.37
CA MET A 1 10.81 -12.52 31.18
C MET A 1 9.50 -12.23 30.43
N ILE A 2 8.70 -11.23 30.83
CA ILE A 2 7.40 -10.88 30.21
C ILE A 2 7.54 -10.50 28.72
N LYS A 3 8.55 -9.69 28.36
CA LYS A 3 8.80 -9.26 26.97
C LYS A 3 9.03 -10.42 25.99
N ASN A 4 9.75 -11.47 26.41
CA ASN A 4 10.04 -12.62 25.56
C ASN A 4 8.81 -13.51 25.38
N ARG A 5 7.98 -13.65 26.42
CA ARG A 5 6.72 -14.42 26.34
C ARG A 5 5.71 -13.74 25.41
N LEU A 6 5.62 -12.41 25.48
CA LEU A 6 4.73 -11.62 24.61
C LEU A 6 5.21 -11.63 23.14
N LEU A 7 6.53 -11.51 22.91
CA LEU A 7 7.12 -11.68 21.57
C LEU A 7 6.86 -13.07 20.97
N HIS A 8 6.93 -14.10 21.80
CA HIS A 8 6.62 -15.46 21.39
C HIS A 8 5.13 -15.63 21.07
N ASP A 9 4.25 -15.11 21.92
CA ASP A 9 2.79 -15.15 21.73
C ASP A 9 2.36 -14.45 20.43
N VAL A 10 2.89 -13.25 20.16
CA VAL A 10 2.60 -12.50 18.92
C VAL A 10 3.09 -13.24 17.66
N LYS A 11 4.24 -13.93 17.73
CA LYS A 11 4.83 -14.63 16.59
C LYS A 11 4.22 -16.01 16.31
N ASN A 12 3.69 -16.68 17.33
CA ASN A 12 3.23 -18.08 17.23
C ASN A 12 1.70 -18.22 17.27
N ARG A 13 0.96 -17.26 16.68
CA ARG A 13 -0.53 -17.26 16.62
C ARG A 13 -1.20 -17.26 17.99
N GLY A 14 -0.58 -16.65 18.99
CA GLY A 14 -1.12 -16.51 20.33
C GLY A 14 -2.31 -15.55 20.41
N LEU A 15 -2.90 -15.43 21.60
CA LEU A 15 -4.10 -14.62 21.82
C LEU A 15 -3.86 -13.15 21.46
N SER A 16 -2.67 -12.63 21.81
CA SER A 16 -2.29 -11.24 21.48
C SER A 16 -2.15 -11.01 19.97
N ALA A 17 -1.74 -12.02 19.20
CA ALA A 17 -1.65 -11.93 17.74
C ALA A 17 -3.04 -11.80 17.10
N TRP A 18 -4.00 -12.62 17.55
CA TRP A 18 -5.38 -12.58 17.07
C TRP A 18 -6.08 -11.27 17.45
N PHE A 19 -5.86 -10.79 18.67
CA PHE A 19 -6.39 -9.50 19.09
C PHE A 19 -5.85 -8.35 18.23
N LEU A 20 -4.52 -8.30 18.01
CA LEU A 20 -3.90 -7.28 17.17
C LEU A 20 -4.42 -7.33 15.72
N SER A 21 -4.57 -8.54 15.17
CA SER A 21 -5.13 -8.76 13.83
C SER A 21 -6.59 -8.27 13.73
N ALA A 22 -7.42 -8.56 14.74
CA ALA A 22 -8.79 -8.10 14.80
C ALA A 22 -8.86 -6.56 14.90
N VAL A 23 -7.99 -5.94 15.70
CA VAL A 23 -7.90 -4.48 15.81
C VAL A 23 -7.53 -3.84 14.48
N PHE A 24 -6.51 -4.34 13.77
CA PHE A 24 -6.14 -3.80 12.47
C PHE A 24 -7.22 -4.01 11.41
N THR A 25 -7.86 -5.18 11.41
CA THR A 25 -9.00 -5.46 10.51
C THR A 25 -10.15 -4.51 10.77
N ALA A 26 -10.54 -4.34 12.03
CA ALA A 26 -11.62 -3.44 12.42
C ALA A 26 -11.30 -1.97 12.09
N PHE A 27 -10.08 -1.52 12.36
CA PHE A 27 -9.61 -0.20 11.97
C PHE A 27 -9.73 0.00 10.45
N TYR A 28 -9.31 -0.98 9.66
CA TYR A 28 -9.37 -0.90 8.20
C TYR A 28 -10.82 -0.87 7.68
N LEU A 29 -11.73 -1.66 8.28
CA LEU A 29 -13.15 -1.65 7.94
C LEU A 29 -13.78 -0.27 8.24
N VAL A 30 -13.50 0.30 9.40
CA VAL A 30 -14.02 1.65 9.76
C VAL A 30 -13.46 2.72 8.83
N LEU A 31 -12.19 2.62 8.49
CA LEU A 31 -11.53 3.58 7.61
C LEU A 31 -12.11 3.57 6.19
N TYR A 32 -12.38 2.39 5.65
CA TYR A 32 -12.88 2.23 4.28
C TYR A 32 -14.39 2.50 4.19
N PHE A 33 -15.19 1.88 5.07
CA PHE A 33 -16.65 1.90 4.97
C PHE A 33 -17.32 3.03 5.76
N THR A 34 -16.57 3.86 6.49
CA THR A 34 -17.16 4.93 7.31
C THR A 34 -16.36 6.23 7.21
N GLU A 35 -17.04 7.35 7.43
CA GLU A 35 -16.42 8.68 7.56
C GLU A 35 -16.11 9.05 9.02
N ARG A 36 -16.23 8.13 9.98
CA ARG A 36 -16.00 8.42 11.42
C ARG A 36 -14.59 8.95 11.73
N LEU A 37 -13.61 8.66 10.88
CA LEU A 37 -12.23 9.11 11.05
C LEU A 37 -11.97 10.51 10.47
N THR A 38 -12.84 11.06 9.62
CA THR A 38 -12.65 12.41 9.06
C THR A 38 -12.75 13.53 10.11
N PRO A 39 -13.71 13.57 11.06
CA PRO A 39 -13.73 14.62 12.06
C PRO A 39 -12.53 14.54 13.01
N ILE A 40 -12.03 13.34 13.28
CA ILE A 40 -10.82 13.13 14.09
C ILE A 40 -9.59 13.68 13.35
N ALA A 41 -9.50 13.43 12.04
CA ALA A 41 -8.45 14.00 11.21
C ALA A 41 -8.49 15.53 11.21
N GLN A 42 -9.67 16.12 11.01
CA GLN A 42 -9.86 17.57 11.01
C GLN A 42 -9.55 18.21 12.37
N ALA A 43 -9.88 17.54 13.48
CA ALA A 43 -9.53 18.00 14.82
C ALA A 43 -8.00 18.10 15.04
N ILE A 44 -7.22 17.30 14.32
CA ILE A 44 -5.75 17.31 14.36
C ILE A 44 -5.17 18.23 13.26
N GLY A 45 -6.02 18.87 12.46
CA GLY A 45 -5.63 19.77 11.37
C GLY A 45 -5.29 19.06 10.06
N LEU A 46 -5.76 17.82 9.86
CA LEU A 46 -5.59 17.07 8.61
C LEU A 46 -6.86 17.13 7.75
N ASP A 47 -6.68 17.29 6.43
CA ASP A 47 -7.78 17.47 5.48
C ASP A 47 -8.77 16.30 5.40
N SER A 48 -8.28 15.06 5.59
CA SER A 48 -9.11 13.86 5.37
C SER A 48 -8.63 12.65 6.17
N LYS A 49 -9.52 11.65 6.28
CA LYS A 49 -9.21 10.32 6.83
C LYS A 49 -8.04 9.64 6.10
N TRP A 50 -7.87 9.92 4.81
CA TRP A 50 -6.78 9.37 3.99
C TRP A 50 -5.42 10.00 4.35
N THR A 51 -5.42 11.30 4.64
CA THR A 51 -4.22 11.99 5.14
C THR A 51 -3.83 11.45 6.52
N LEU A 52 -4.81 11.22 7.40
CA LEU A 52 -4.60 10.63 8.73
C LEU A 52 -4.03 9.21 8.61
N TYR A 53 -4.58 8.40 7.71
CA TYR A 53 -4.07 7.06 7.43
C TYR A 53 -2.62 7.10 6.92
N GLY A 54 -2.32 7.97 5.95
CA GLY A 54 -0.97 8.17 5.43
C GLY A 54 0.02 8.61 6.52
N ALA A 55 -0.39 9.49 7.43
CA ALA A 55 0.41 9.92 8.57
C ALA A 55 0.67 8.77 9.57
N LEU A 56 -0.36 7.99 9.92
CA LEU A 56 -0.19 6.82 10.79
C LEU A 56 0.72 5.77 10.16
N TYR A 57 0.58 5.53 8.87
CA TYR A 57 1.39 4.57 8.14
C TYR A 57 2.86 5.01 8.05
N THR A 58 3.13 6.27 7.71
CA THR A 58 4.50 6.82 7.68
C THR A 58 5.15 6.79 9.05
N LEU A 59 4.39 7.06 10.13
CA LEU A 59 4.86 6.92 11.50
C LEU A 59 5.22 5.47 11.84
N ALA A 60 4.36 4.51 11.48
CA ALA A 60 4.60 3.09 11.72
C ALA A 60 5.85 2.58 10.98
N VAL A 61 6.00 2.94 9.69
CA VAL A 61 7.20 2.59 8.89
C VAL A 61 8.45 3.23 9.47
N THR A 62 8.38 4.50 9.89
CA THR A 62 9.52 5.21 10.48
C THR A 62 9.93 4.59 11.81
N ALA A 63 8.98 4.29 12.70
CA ALA A 63 9.25 3.64 13.98
C ALA A 63 9.85 2.24 13.79
N GLY A 64 9.29 1.44 12.88
CA GLY A 64 9.83 0.13 12.52
C GLY A 64 11.22 0.22 11.91
N GLY A 65 11.44 1.20 11.03
CA GLY A 65 12.72 1.47 10.39
C GLY A 65 13.80 1.90 11.39
N ILE A 66 13.48 2.79 12.34
CA ILE A 66 14.39 3.18 13.44
C ILE A 66 14.77 1.95 14.29
N HIS A 67 13.81 1.06 14.57
CA HIS A 67 14.08 -0.17 15.28
C HIS A 67 15.06 -1.09 14.52
N VAL A 68 14.86 -1.26 13.21
CA VAL A 68 15.74 -2.05 12.34
C VAL A 68 17.13 -1.41 12.25
N ILE A 69 17.23 -0.09 12.10
CA ILE A 69 18.50 0.64 12.05
C ILE A 69 19.28 0.44 13.37
N ARG A 70 18.61 0.53 14.52
CA ARG A 70 19.25 0.28 15.83
C ARG A 70 19.74 -1.15 15.97
N LYS A 71 18.95 -2.13 15.49
CA LYS A 71 19.30 -3.56 15.55
C LYS A 71 20.47 -3.92 14.63
N TYR A 72 20.55 -3.32 13.45
CA TYR A 72 21.54 -3.66 12.41
C TYR A 72 22.55 -2.54 12.14
N LYS A 73 22.83 -1.71 13.15
CA LYS A 73 23.73 -0.54 13.05
C LYS A 73 25.11 -0.84 12.48
N HIS A 74 25.58 -2.07 12.63
CA HIS A 74 26.90 -2.52 12.19
C HIS A 74 26.99 -2.77 10.68
N ASN A 75 25.86 -2.94 9.98
CA ASN A 75 25.85 -3.16 8.54
C ASN A 75 25.39 -1.88 7.80
N ARG A 76 26.36 -1.18 7.19
CA ARG A 76 26.12 0.07 6.45
C ARG A 76 25.08 -0.09 5.35
N TYR A 77 25.07 -1.23 4.65
CA TYR A 77 24.11 -1.51 3.60
C TYR A 77 22.66 -1.56 4.14
N GLN A 78 22.44 -2.22 5.28
CA GLN A 78 21.10 -2.31 5.86
C GLN A 78 20.60 -0.97 6.41
N VAL A 79 21.50 -0.16 6.96
CA VAL A 79 21.15 1.19 7.41
C VAL A 79 20.73 2.05 6.22
N ILE A 80 21.55 2.11 5.16
CA ILE A 80 21.25 2.91 3.96
C ILE A 80 19.93 2.46 3.33
N ARG A 81 19.73 1.15 3.12
CA ARG A 81 18.48 0.61 2.58
C ARG A 81 17.27 1.05 3.39
N THR A 82 17.35 0.98 4.71
CA THR A 82 16.21 1.32 5.58
C THR A 82 15.92 2.82 5.56
N VAL A 83 16.97 3.66 5.58
CA VAL A 83 16.83 5.12 5.47
C VAL A 83 16.19 5.50 4.13
N THR A 84 16.66 4.92 3.02
CA THR A 84 16.08 5.15 1.69
C THR A 84 14.59 4.82 1.66
N VAL A 85 14.18 3.67 2.21
CA VAL A 85 12.77 3.29 2.27
C VAL A 85 11.94 4.29 3.07
N ILE A 86 12.41 4.73 4.25
CA ILE A 86 11.68 5.72 5.08
C ILE A 86 11.53 7.04 4.32
N VAL A 87 12.60 7.54 3.70
CA VAL A 87 12.61 8.83 2.99
C VAL A 87 11.70 8.80 1.78
N ILE A 88 11.81 7.77 0.92
CA ILE A 88 10.96 7.64 -0.27
C ILE A 88 9.49 7.50 0.16
N GLN A 89 9.21 6.65 1.15
CA GLN A 89 7.86 6.44 1.66
C GLN A 89 7.24 7.73 2.18
N ALA A 90 7.97 8.50 3.00
CA ALA A 90 7.48 9.76 3.55
C ALA A 90 7.28 10.82 2.45
N THR A 91 8.19 10.89 1.48
CA THR A 91 8.12 11.87 0.40
C THR A 91 6.95 11.56 -0.54
N PHE A 92 6.87 10.33 -1.05
CA PHE A 92 5.88 9.94 -2.05
C PHE A 92 4.47 9.80 -1.48
N ALA A 93 4.32 9.40 -0.22
CA ALA A 93 3.00 9.29 0.41
C ALA A 93 2.22 10.61 0.42
N PHE A 94 2.91 11.75 0.51
CA PHE A 94 2.28 13.07 0.54
C PHE A 94 2.44 13.85 -0.77
N SER A 95 3.54 13.66 -1.51
CA SER A 95 3.74 14.36 -2.78
C SER A 95 2.85 13.84 -3.90
N ILE A 96 2.65 12.52 -3.99
CA ILE A 96 1.86 11.92 -5.09
C ILE A 96 0.41 12.40 -5.06
N PRO A 97 -0.34 12.34 -3.94
CA PRO A 97 -1.71 12.83 -3.91
C PRO A 97 -1.83 14.33 -4.22
N LEU A 98 -0.84 15.13 -3.81
CA LEU A 98 -0.82 16.57 -4.08
C LEU A 98 -0.59 16.85 -5.57
N LEU A 99 0.37 16.15 -6.19
CA LEU A 99 0.62 16.21 -7.62
C LEU A 99 -0.61 15.74 -8.42
N LEU A 100 -1.24 14.64 -8.03
CA LEU A 100 -2.44 14.12 -8.71
C LEU A 100 -3.60 15.12 -8.67
N LYS A 101 -3.83 15.78 -7.52
CA LYS A 101 -4.81 16.88 -7.42
C LYS A 101 -4.48 18.05 -8.36
N PHE A 102 -3.19 18.35 -8.53
CA PHE A 102 -2.74 19.43 -9.40
C PHE A 102 -2.94 19.12 -10.88
N PHE A 103 -2.67 17.87 -11.29
CA PHE A 103 -2.72 17.45 -12.69
C PHE A 103 -4.12 17.09 -13.21
N GLN A 104 -5.11 16.84 -12.35
CA GLN A 104 -6.52 16.54 -12.73
C GLN A 104 -6.69 15.50 -13.86
N HIS A 105 -5.75 14.58 -14.05
CA HIS A 105 -5.78 13.62 -15.16
C HIS A 105 -6.50 12.32 -14.78
N PRO A 106 -7.20 11.66 -15.72
CA PRO A 106 -7.76 10.33 -15.50
C PRO A 106 -6.63 9.34 -15.21
N GLU A 107 -6.66 8.73 -14.03
CA GLU A 107 -5.62 7.83 -13.53
C GLU A 107 -5.68 6.45 -14.21
N TYR A 108 -5.16 6.37 -15.43
CA TYR A 108 -4.92 5.09 -16.08
C TYR A 108 -3.52 4.57 -15.73
N TYR A 109 -3.48 3.65 -14.78
CA TYR A 109 -2.26 2.92 -14.42
C TYR A 109 -2.07 1.70 -15.32
N PHE A 110 -0.97 1.67 -16.07
CA PHE A 110 -0.56 0.52 -16.89
C PHE A 110 -0.18 -0.71 -16.07
N SER A 111 0.20 -0.54 -14.81
CA SER A 111 0.56 -1.66 -13.94
C SER A 111 -0.64 -2.44 -13.42
N TYR A 112 -1.85 -1.84 -13.43
CA TYR A 112 -3.05 -2.50 -12.93
C TYR A 112 -3.74 -3.29 -14.03
N PHE A 113 -3.86 -4.59 -13.78
CA PHE A 113 -4.61 -5.52 -14.63
C PHE A 113 -5.83 -6.03 -13.88
N TRP A 114 -6.83 -6.48 -14.62
CA TRP A 114 -7.97 -7.19 -14.06
C TRP A 114 -7.54 -8.59 -13.60
N PRO A 115 -8.01 -9.09 -12.43
CA PRO A 115 -9.12 -8.60 -11.61
C PRO A 115 -8.73 -7.61 -10.50
N LEU A 116 -7.45 -7.19 -10.40
CA LEU A 116 -7.01 -6.29 -9.33
C LEU A 116 -7.73 -4.93 -9.40
N LYS A 117 -7.94 -4.41 -10.62
CA LYS A 117 -8.75 -3.21 -10.87
C LYS A 117 -9.99 -3.58 -11.68
N MET A 118 -11.05 -3.97 -10.98
CA MET A 118 -12.32 -4.42 -11.57
C MET A 118 -12.97 -3.36 -12.47
N GLU A 119 -12.73 -2.08 -12.16
CA GLU A 119 -13.25 -0.93 -12.92
C GLU A 119 -12.80 -0.94 -14.38
N TYR A 120 -11.61 -1.47 -14.70
CA TYR A 120 -11.02 -1.42 -16.05
C TYR A 120 -11.76 -2.24 -17.11
N LEU A 121 -12.54 -3.25 -16.70
CA LEU A 121 -13.39 -4.03 -17.60
C LEU A 121 -14.88 -3.67 -17.51
N THR A 122 -15.23 -2.62 -16.77
CA THR A 122 -16.62 -2.13 -16.75
C THR A 122 -16.95 -1.39 -18.05
N PRO A 123 -18.16 -1.59 -18.62
CA PRO A 123 -18.54 -0.91 -19.86
C PRO A 123 -18.40 0.61 -19.77
N SER A 124 -18.82 1.20 -18.65
CA SER A 124 -18.75 2.64 -18.39
C SER A 124 -17.33 3.21 -18.45
N TYR A 125 -16.34 2.46 -17.97
CA TYR A 125 -14.95 2.92 -17.95
C TYR A 125 -14.24 2.64 -19.29
N ILE A 126 -14.48 1.49 -19.92
CA ILE A 126 -13.92 1.13 -21.23
C ILE A 126 -14.28 2.19 -22.28
N PHE A 127 -15.55 2.61 -22.35
CA PHE A 127 -15.98 3.61 -23.35
C PHE A 127 -15.48 5.03 -23.07
N SER A 128 -14.94 5.29 -21.88
CA SER A 128 -14.33 6.58 -21.53
C SER A 128 -12.85 6.69 -21.92
N LEU A 129 -12.22 5.58 -22.33
CA LEU A 129 -10.80 5.50 -22.63
C LEU A 129 -10.52 5.55 -24.15
N PRO A 130 -9.38 6.13 -24.56
CA PRO A 130 -8.84 5.94 -25.90
C PRO A 130 -8.64 4.46 -26.25
N LEU A 131 -8.90 4.09 -27.50
CA LEU A 131 -8.70 2.74 -28.06
C LEU A 131 -7.40 2.03 -27.64
N PRO A 132 -6.20 2.65 -27.65
CA PRO A 132 -4.97 1.95 -27.25
C PRO A 132 -4.98 1.47 -25.80
N PHE A 133 -5.64 2.18 -24.89
CA PHE A 133 -5.71 1.78 -23.48
C PHE A 133 -6.69 0.63 -23.26
N ILE A 134 -7.79 0.60 -24.01
CA ILE A 134 -8.75 -0.52 -24.00
C ILE A 134 -8.07 -1.80 -24.48
N ILE A 135 -7.32 -1.72 -25.58
CA ILE A 135 -6.60 -2.87 -26.13
C ILE A 135 -5.57 -3.36 -25.11
N TYR A 136 -4.85 -2.44 -24.47
CA TYR A 136 -3.87 -2.79 -23.44
C TYR A 136 -4.52 -3.43 -22.20
N SER A 137 -5.65 -2.91 -21.70
CA SER A 137 -6.30 -3.47 -20.51
C SER A 137 -6.80 -4.90 -20.75
N ILE A 138 -7.37 -5.15 -21.93
CA ILE A 138 -7.89 -6.46 -22.33
C ILE A 138 -6.74 -7.44 -22.59
N LEU A 139 -5.79 -7.10 -23.47
CA LEU A 139 -4.67 -7.99 -23.80
C LEU A 139 -3.75 -8.20 -22.59
N GLY A 140 -3.53 -7.16 -21.78
CA GLY A 140 -2.77 -7.20 -20.55
C GLY A 140 -3.36 -8.23 -19.57
N SER A 141 -4.66 -8.12 -19.30
CA SER A 141 -5.34 -8.98 -18.33
C SER A 141 -5.58 -10.41 -18.85
N ALA A 142 -5.94 -10.56 -20.13
CA ALA A 142 -6.32 -11.85 -20.71
C ALA A 142 -5.13 -12.67 -21.23
N LEU A 143 -4.04 -12.03 -21.68
CA LEU A 143 -2.89 -12.72 -22.27
C LEU A 143 -1.61 -12.47 -21.48
N LEU A 144 -1.23 -11.21 -21.28
CA LEU A 144 0.07 -10.89 -20.69
C LEU A 144 0.20 -11.44 -19.25
N VAL A 145 -0.84 -11.27 -18.42
CA VAL A 145 -0.86 -11.78 -17.05
C VAL A 145 -0.72 -13.30 -16.96
N PRO A 146 -1.53 -14.12 -17.66
CA PRO A 146 -1.39 -15.58 -17.61
C PRO A 146 -0.09 -16.05 -18.28
N ILE A 147 0.33 -15.46 -19.40
CA ILE A 147 1.59 -15.83 -20.08
C ILE A 147 2.77 -15.60 -19.13
N LEU A 148 2.92 -14.39 -18.58
CA LEU A 148 3.99 -14.09 -17.64
C LEU A 148 3.85 -14.88 -16.35
N GLY A 149 2.61 -15.18 -15.92
CA GLY A 149 2.32 -16.06 -14.79
C GLY A 149 2.84 -17.48 -14.98
N VAL A 150 2.75 -18.03 -16.19
CA VAL A 150 3.26 -19.37 -16.54
C VAL A 150 4.78 -19.38 -16.63
N PHE A 151 5.40 -18.38 -17.29
CA PHE A 151 6.85 -18.37 -17.50
C PHE A 151 7.66 -17.93 -16.27
N PHE A 152 7.20 -16.90 -15.55
CA PHE A 152 7.96 -16.25 -14.47
C PHE A 152 7.36 -16.47 -13.08
N GLY A 153 6.22 -17.15 -12.99
CA GLY A 153 5.53 -17.43 -11.72
C GLY A 153 5.04 -16.18 -11.00
N LYS A 154 4.56 -16.30 -9.75
CA LYS A 154 3.92 -15.19 -9.02
C LYS A 154 4.84 -13.98 -8.73
N ARG A 155 6.15 -14.07 -8.97
CA ARG A 155 7.13 -13.02 -8.63
C ARG A 155 7.17 -11.88 -9.64
N TRP A 156 6.81 -12.14 -10.90
CA TRP A 156 6.81 -11.10 -11.94
C TRP A 156 5.83 -9.97 -11.56
N TYR A 157 4.67 -10.33 -11.02
CA TYR A 157 3.63 -9.37 -10.63
C TYR A 157 4.11 -8.42 -9.52
N CYS A 158 4.83 -8.94 -8.52
CA CYS A 158 5.41 -8.10 -7.46
C CYS A 158 6.49 -7.16 -8.00
N SER A 159 7.26 -7.57 -9.01
CA SER A 159 8.25 -6.69 -9.65
C SER A 159 7.61 -5.69 -10.61
N TRP A 160 6.43 -5.97 -11.14
CA TRP A 160 5.73 -5.12 -12.12
C TRP A 160 4.85 -4.07 -11.44
N VAL A 161 4.23 -4.43 -10.32
CA VAL A 161 3.36 -3.54 -9.54
C VAL A 161 4.15 -2.75 -8.49
N CYS A 162 5.18 -3.35 -7.89
CA CYS A 162 5.98 -2.72 -6.85
C CYS A 162 7.39 -2.30 -7.30
N GLY A 163 7.72 -2.46 -8.60
CA GLY A 163 9.01 -2.07 -9.18
C GLY A 163 9.01 -0.70 -9.83
#